data_AF-A0A974HPB5-F1
#
_entry.id   AF-A0A974HPB5-F1
#
_cell.length_a   1.000
_cell.length_b   1.000
_cell.length_c   1.000
_cell.angle_alpha   90.00
_cell.angle_beta   90.00
_cell.angle_gamma   90.00
#
_symmetry.space_group_name_H-M   'P 1'
#
loop_
_entity.id
_entity.type
_entity.pdbx_description
1 polymer ?
#
loop_
_entity_poly.entity_id
_entity_poly.type
_entity_poly.pdbx_seq_one_letter_code
_entity_poly.pdbx_strand_id
1 'polypeptide(L)'
;QRLPSKNVYYYRCPDHHKNYVMSFAFCFDRDDDVYQFAYCYPYTYTRLQHYLENLDKRNLDYVQRELLGYSVCRTGIPEAHQKTLV
;
A
#
# COMPACT_ATOMS: atom_id res chain seq x y z
N GLN A 1 -13.27 0.41 2.14
CA GLN A 1 -13.93 0.65 3.45
C GLN A 1 -13.29 -0.26 4.50
N ARG A 2 -13.16 0.18 5.76
CA ARG A 2 -12.61 -0.67 6.83
C ARG A 2 -13.67 -1.67 7.30
N LEU A 3 -13.28 -2.91 7.56
CA LEU A 3 -14.17 -3.91 8.17
C LEU A 3 -14.65 -3.43 9.55
N PRO A 4 -15.95 -3.56 9.87
CA PRO A 4 -16.44 -3.21 11.20
C PRO A 4 -15.70 -4.00 12.28
N SER A 5 -15.26 -3.33 13.35
CA SER A 5 -14.48 -3.98 14.43
C SER A 5 -15.20 -5.17 15.06
N LYS A 6 -16.54 -5.14 15.11
CA LYS A 6 -17.37 -6.25 15.61
C LYS A 6 -17.25 -7.55 14.79
N ASN A 7 -16.79 -7.45 13.54
CA ASN A 7 -16.60 -8.59 12.64
C ASN A 7 -15.13 -9.02 12.57
N VAL A 8 -14.25 -8.44 13.38
CA VAL A 8 -12.81 -8.75 13.40
C VAL A 8 -12.45 -9.25 14.78
N TYR A 9 -11.97 -10.49 14.85
CA TYR A 9 -11.66 -11.21 16.07
C TYR A 9 -10.16 -11.45 16.17
N TYR A 10 -9.61 -11.22 17.35
CA TYR A 10 -8.21 -11.52 17.65
C TYR A 10 -8.14 -12.21 19.01
N TYR A 11 -7.81 -13.50 19.02
CA TYR A 11 -7.87 -14.32 20.23
C TYR A 11 -6.78 -15.39 20.26
N ARG A 12 -6.53 -15.98 21.44
CA ARG A 12 -5.66 -17.15 21.59
C ARG A 12 -6.47 -18.41 21.39
N CYS A 13 -6.11 -19.21 20.39
CA CYS A 13 -6.78 -20.46 20.11
C CYS A 13 -6.12 -21.61 20.91
N PRO A 14 -6.86 -22.31 21.79
CA PRO A 14 -6.33 -23.45 22.55
C PRO A 14 -5.78 -24.56 21.64
N ASP A 15 -6.44 -24.77 20.49
CA ASP A 15 -6.13 -25.85 19.55
C ASP A 15 -4.94 -25.53 18.63
N HIS A 16 -4.46 -24.28 18.58
CA HIS A 16 -3.32 -23.85 17.76
C HIS A 16 -2.09 -23.56 18.61
N HIS A 17 -1.73 -24.46 19.54
CA HIS A 17 -0.58 -24.28 20.45
C HIS A 17 -0.59 -22.95 21.22
N LYS A 18 -1.78 -22.40 21.52
CA LYS A 18 -1.99 -21.08 22.15
C LYS A 18 -1.44 -19.89 21.34
N ASN A 19 -1.25 -20.05 20.03
CA ASN A 19 -0.90 -18.94 19.14
C ASN A 19 -2.07 -17.96 19.00
N TYR A 20 -1.72 -16.71 18.69
CA TYR A 20 -2.70 -15.68 18.37
C TYR A 20 -3.23 -15.88 16.97
N VAL A 21 -4.55 -15.85 16.83
CA VAL A 21 -5.27 -15.98 15.57
C VAL A 21 -6.08 -14.72 15.33
N MET A 22 -5.96 -14.16 14.13
CA MET A 22 -6.85 -13.11 13.62
C MET A 22 -7.85 -13.75 12.66
N SER A 23 -9.13 -13.52 12.88
CA SER A 23 -10.21 -14.00 12.01
C SER A 23 -11.17 -12.85 11.75
N PHE A 24 -11.78 -12.80 10.56
CA PHE A 24 -12.80 -11.80 10.25
C PHE A 24 -13.95 -12.41 9.45
N ALA A 25 -15.14 -11.87 9.64
CA ALA A 25 -16.34 -12.28 8.94
C ALA A 25 -16.80 -11.20 7.96
N PHE A 26 -17.09 -11.62 6.72
CA PHE A 26 -17.57 -10.74 5.67
C PHE A 26 -18.70 -11.43 4.89
N CYS A 27 -19.78 -10.69 4.62
CA CYS A 27 -20.91 -11.15 3.82
C CYS A 27 -20.74 -10.62 2.40
N PHE A 28 -20.84 -11.51 1.41
CA PHE A 28 -20.83 -11.15 0.00
C PHE A 28 -22.27 -10.88 -0.42
N ASP A 29 -22.61 -9.61 -0.65
CA ASP A 29 -24.00 -9.20 -0.87
C ASP A 29 -24.38 -9.18 -2.36
N ARG A 30 -23.41 -9.32 -3.27
CA ARG A 30 -23.58 -9.27 -4.73
C ARG A 30 -22.62 -10.23 -5.42
N ASP A 31 -23.15 -11.06 -6.31
CA ASP A 31 -22.39 -12.11 -7.00
C ASP A 31 -21.43 -11.57 -8.08
N ASP A 32 -21.75 -10.42 -8.68
CA ASP A 32 -20.91 -9.79 -9.72
C ASP A 32 -19.84 -8.83 -9.16
N ASP A 33 -19.80 -8.62 -7.84
CA ASP A 33 -18.87 -7.67 -7.22
C ASP A 33 -17.53 -8.34 -6.89
N VAL A 34 -16.43 -7.66 -7.26
CA VAL A 34 -15.07 -8.09 -6.92
C VAL A 34 -14.62 -7.44 -5.62
N TYR A 35 -14.45 -8.24 -4.57
CA TYR A 35 -14.00 -7.77 -3.26
C TYR A 35 -12.49 -7.96 -3.10
N GLN A 36 -11.81 -6.94 -2.58
CA GLN A 36 -10.38 -6.97 -2.29
C GLN A 36 -10.15 -6.68 -0.81
N PHE A 37 -9.42 -7.59 -0.14
CA PHE A 37 -9.01 -7.41 1.25
C PHE A 37 -7.53 -7.07 1.30
N ALA A 38 -7.21 -5.99 2.02
CA ALA A 38 -5.85 -5.56 2.27
C ALA A 38 -5.74 -5.09 3.72
N TYR A 39 -4.55 -5.29 4.31
CA TYR A 39 -4.30 -4.85 5.69
C TYR A 39 -4.37 -3.32 5.82
N CYS A 40 -3.84 -2.61 4.82
CA CYS A 40 -3.89 -1.16 4.70
C CYS A 40 -4.37 -0.75 3.31
N TYR A 41 -4.64 0.54 3.11
CA TYR A 41 -5.00 1.06 1.79
C TYR A 41 -3.88 0.77 0.77
N PRO A 42 -4.17 0.06 -0.34
CA PRO A 42 -3.12 -0.38 -1.26
C PRO A 42 -2.52 0.80 -2.00
N TYR A 43 -1.19 0.86 -2.02
CA TYR A 43 -0.44 1.79 -2.85
C TYR A 43 0.41 1.01 -3.85
N THR A 44 -0.03 1.01 -5.11
CA THR A 44 0.61 0.24 -6.18
C THR A 44 1.80 0.99 -6.75
N TYR A 45 2.80 0.25 -7.25
CA TYR A 45 3.94 0.83 -7.96
C TYR A 45 3.54 1.73 -9.15
N THR A 46 2.54 1.33 -9.95
CA THR A 46 2.05 2.15 -11.07
C THR A 46 1.52 3.51 -10.61
N ARG A 47 0.78 3.54 -9.48
CA ARG A 47 0.30 4.79 -8.87
C ARG A 47 1.44 5.68 -8.38
N LEU A 48 2.52 5.08 -7.84
CA LEU A 48 3.74 5.82 -7.52
C LEU A 48 4.37 6.43 -8.77
N GLN A 49 4.54 5.65 -9.83
CA GLN A 49 5.17 6.13 -11.07
C GLN A 49 4.39 7.30 -11.66
N HIS A 50 3.06 7.18 -11.78
CA HIS A 50 2.22 8.29 -12.24
C HIS A 50 2.28 9.52 -11.33
N TYR A 51 2.34 9.32 -10.01
CA TYR A 51 2.49 10.44 -9.07
C TYR A 51 3.80 11.19 -9.31
N LEU A 52 4.90 10.46 -9.46
CA LEU A 52 6.22 11.05 -9.73
C LEU A 52 6.27 11.72 -11.12
N GLU A 53 5.70 11.10 -12.15
CA GLU A 53 5.57 11.73 -13.49
C GLU A 53 4.77 13.04 -13.43
N ASN A 54 3.70 13.07 -12.64
CA ASN A 54 2.90 14.29 -12.46
C ASN A 54 3.65 15.35 -11.65
N LEU A 55 4.52 14.95 -10.71
CA LEU A 55 5.43 15.89 -10.04
C LEU A 55 6.46 16.45 -11.01
N ASP A 56 7.06 15.61 -11.85
CA ASP A 56 8.04 16.04 -12.86
C ASP A 56 7.40 17.04 -13.85
N LYS A 57 6.16 16.78 -14.28
CA LYS A 57 5.38 17.70 -15.16
C LYS A 57 5.08 19.06 -14.54
N ARG A 58 5.05 19.16 -13.21
CA ARG A 58 4.83 20.44 -12.51
C ARG A 58 6.07 21.34 -12.52
N ASN A 59 7.22 20.82 -12.95
CA ASN A 59 8.48 21.54 -13.10
C ASN A 59 8.81 22.44 -11.90
N LEU A 60 8.78 21.84 -10.70
CA LEU A 60 9.04 22.54 -9.46
C LEU A 60 10.56 22.68 -9.30
N ASP A 61 11.07 23.91 -9.22
CA ASP A 61 12.52 24.19 -9.15
C ASP A 61 13.23 23.55 -7.93
N TYR A 62 12.45 23.23 -6.90
CA TYR A 62 12.93 22.61 -5.67
C TYR A 62 12.80 21.09 -5.65
N VAL A 63 12.32 20.43 -6.71
CA VAL A 63 12.22 18.97 -6.77
C VAL A 63 13.08 18.44 -7.90
N GLN A 64 13.97 17.50 -7.59
CA GLN A 64 14.70 16.75 -8.60
C GLN A 64 14.53 15.25 -8.37
N ARG A 65 14.24 14.53 -9.44
CA ARG A 65 14.10 13.08 -9.44
C ARG A 65 15.35 12.42 -10.00
N GLU A 66 15.82 11.37 -9.32
CA GLU A 66 16.98 10.57 -9.73
C GLU A 66 16.70 9.07 -9.56
N LEU A 67 17.34 8.25 -10.41
CA LEU A 67 17.31 6.80 -10.28
C LEU A 67 18.53 6.34 -9.47
N LEU A 68 18.29 5.87 -8.25
CA LEU A 68 19.37 5.38 -7.39
C LEU A 68 19.92 4.02 -7.83
N GLY A 69 19.06 3.22 -8.44
CA GLY A 69 19.39 1.87 -8.88
C GLY A 69 18.16 1.00 -9.05
N TYR A 70 18.38 -0.30 -9.14
CA TYR A 70 17.35 -1.29 -9.34
C TYR A 70 17.18 -2.17 -8.11
N SER A 71 15.94 -2.51 -7.79
CA SER A 71 15.62 -3.54 -6.81
C SER A 71 16.05 -4.92 -7.30
N VAL A 72 16.02 -5.92 -6.41
CA VAL A 72 16.30 -7.33 -6.76
C VAL A 72 15.40 -7.82 -7.89
N CYS A 73 14.15 -7.35 -7.95
CA CYS A 73 13.20 -7.67 -9.01
C CYS A 73 13.34 -6.77 -10.25
N ARG A 74 14.45 -6.03 -10.38
CA ARG A 74 14.75 -5.07 -11.45
C ARG A 74 13.73 -3.94 -11.58
N THR A 75 13.10 -3.56 -10.47
CA THR A 75 12.25 -2.37 -10.41
C THR A 75 13.11 -1.15 -10.09
N GLY A 76 13.03 -0.08 -10.88
CA GLY A 76 13.77 1.15 -10.59
C GLY A 76 13.32 1.77 -9.26
N ILE A 77 14.30 2.18 -8.44
CA ILE A 77 14.11 2.87 -7.15
C ILE A 77 14.29 4.37 -7.39
N PRO A 78 13.20 5.14 -7.60
CA PRO A 78 13.29 6.58 -7.74
C PRO A 78 13.44 7.26 -6.39
N GLU A 79 14.35 8.22 -6.30
CA GLU A 79 14.42 9.18 -5.19
C GLU A 79 14.02 10.56 -5.70
N ALA A 80 13.25 11.29 -4.88
CA ALA A 80 12.90 12.68 -5.14
C ALA A 80 13.51 13.53 -4.02
N HIS A 81 14.48 14.36 -4.36
CA HIS A 81 15.11 15.27 -3.42
C HIS A 81 14.38 16.61 -3.42
N GLN A 82 14.11 17.14 -2.22
CA GLN A 82 13.74 18.52 -2.03
C GLN A 82 15.01 19.36 -1.96
N LYS A 83 15.30 20.13 -3.00
CA LYS A 83 16.41 21.09 -2.99
C LYS A 83 16.05 22.24 -2.06
N THR A 84 16.95 22.57 -1.15
CA THR A 84 16.91 23.84 -0.42
C THR A 84 17.21 24.95 -1.42
N LEU A 85 16.24 25.84 -1.67
CA LEU A 85 16.49 27.08 -2.40
C LEU A 85 17.37 27.96 -1.49
N VAL A 86 18.64 28.12 -1.87
CA VAL A 86 19.59 29.04 -1.24
C VAL A 86 19.71 30.29 -2.10
#